data_AF-A0A8E2B6L2-F1
#
_entry.id   AF-A0A8E2B6L2-F1
#
_cell.length_a   1.000
_cell.length_b   1.000
_cell.length_c   1.000
_cell.angle_alpha   90.00
_cell.angle_beta   90.00
_cell.angle_gamma   90.00
#
_symmetry.space_group_name_H-M   'P 1'
#
loop_
_entity.id
_entity.type
_entity.pdbx_description
1 polymer ?
#
loop_
_entity_poly.entity_id
_entity_poly.type
_entity_poly.pdbx_seq_one_letter_code
_entity_poly.pdbx_strand_id
1 'polypeptide(L)'
;MAAGAIAPVSPDAGPGYLSWPLLVILAVVPAGIAVAAARSGRHGLAAGLVTGLAALAPGRLILDLQFLVNGSRTIRPELYLPDRLLDRSGVGIGFWLLIAGHLLTLVAGIAAARVVRERNEIDGGDDKRRWRLIIPLLTVVAAVGLLMTPVLSDDPFLLARSAFEGPGLALAGYLLLAGALPIAAVLGVFAGSDGVARGTLGGLVAAVLAVAVPTFVAGLAVPGLEVSTGAYLAVVPMVLVLVLTPLATPQQTQTERTDLAGEARVPGLTIWRALTALLALLTGIAATIGAYAPQLGTGTDSPARWQLLVAAILVVLPTPFLLARRTASAARGILAVLWAGVVLAGTAVLSTAITASEATGLGGLGGAINYRLGAGAVFTAIALGLAGLTALAAVITGVVERDDTGTEGPRPRVLLPAGIAAVLAIATFGTPVFTAPDYATPGLWSDFDTPSWGLLAALLVVLGTLGLSVRSRPGAAAAGLAGTAVLLALHVAEVPLVSSAFGGAQPGAGFWLGLAAVVAAVVAAVTAAAGAKK
;
A
#
# COMPACT_ATOMS: atom_id res chain seq x y z
N MET A 1 4.41 -0.78 -26.19
CA MET A 1 4.17 0.49 -25.50
C MET A 1 4.49 1.71 -26.37
N ALA A 2 5.74 2.02 -26.71
CA ALA A 2 6.08 3.20 -27.54
C ALA A 2 5.29 3.27 -28.86
N ALA A 3 5.20 2.18 -29.62
CA ALA A 3 4.39 2.10 -30.84
C ALA A 3 2.89 2.34 -30.58
N GLY A 4 2.37 1.89 -29.43
CA GLY A 4 0.98 2.10 -29.03
C GLY A 4 0.69 3.52 -28.53
N ALA A 5 1.71 4.30 -28.19
CA ALA A 5 1.58 5.72 -27.86
C ALA A 5 1.57 6.63 -29.09
N ILE A 6 2.08 6.16 -30.23
CA ILE A 6 2.08 6.88 -31.51
C ILE A 6 0.80 6.58 -32.29
N ALA A 7 0.35 5.32 -32.25
CA ALA A 7 -0.87 4.91 -32.91
C ALA A 7 -2.12 5.28 -32.10
N PRO A 8 -3.25 5.62 -32.75
CA PRO A 8 -4.48 5.96 -32.05
C PRO A 8 -4.99 4.79 -31.21
N VAL A 9 -5.24 5.05 -29.93
CA VAL A 9 -5.77 4.06 -28.95
C VAL A 9 -7.27 3.85 -29.14
N SER A 10 -7.99 4.87 -29.61
CA SER A 10 -9.39 4.80 -30.02
C SER A 10 -9.58 5.57 -31.34
N PRO A 11 -10.48 5.12 -32.22
CA PRO A 11 -10.89 5.92 -33.37
C PRO A 11 -11.80 7.11 -33.00
N ASP A 12 -12.37 7.11 -31.78
CA ASP A 12 -13.46 8.02 -31.41
C ASP A 12 -12.99 9.34 -30.81
N ALA A 13 -11.79 9.38 -30.23
CA ALA A 13 -11.15 10.60 -29.76
C ALA A 13 -9.61 10.46 -29.75
N GLY A 14 -8.94 11.60 -29.90
CA GLY A 14 -7.48 11.71 -29.83
C GLY A 14 -6.96 12.08 -28.43
N PRO A 15 -5.64 12.24 -28.29
CA PRO A 15 -5.05 12.73 -27.04
C PRO A 15 -5.35 14.24 -26.86
N GLY A 16 -5.53 14.66 -25.61
CA GLY A 16 -5.80 16.08 -25.26
C GLY A 16 -4.61 17.01 -25.41
N TYR A 17 -3.41 16.48 -25.56
CA TYR A 17 -2.17 17.23 -25.82
C TYR A 17 -1.16 16.36 -26.60
N LEU A 18 -0.05 16.95 -27.05
CA LEU A 18 1.01 16.25 -27.78
C LEU A 18 1.83 15.32 -26.85
N SER A 19 1.22 14.22 -26.41
CA SER A 19 1.75 13.30 -25.41
C SER A 19 2.75 12.26 -25.93
N TRP A 20 2.70 11.95 -27.23
CA TRP A 20 3.47 10.85 -27.82
C TRP A 20 4.99 10.95 -27.56
N PRO A 21 5.67 12.13 -27.58
CA PRO A 21 7.11 12.18 -27.33
C PRO A 21 7.42 11.76 -25.89
N LEU A 22 6.64 12.25 -24.94
CA LEU A 22 6.76 11.92 -23.52
C LEU A 22 6.56 10.43 -23.28
N LEU A 23 5.51 9.83 -23.86
CA LEU A 23 5.21 8.42 -23.71
C LEU A 23 6.26 7.51 -24.36
N VAL A 24 6.83 7.92 -25.49
CA VAL A 24 7.96 7.22 -26.12
C VAL A 24 9.19 7.28 -25.22
N ILE A 25 9.52 8.44 -24.65
CA ILE A 25 10.65 8.59 -23.73
C ILE A 25 10.47 7.69 -22.49
N LEU A 26 9.29 7.74 -21.86
CA LEU A 26 8.97 6.93 -20.68
C LEU A 26 9.00 5.42 -20.95
N ALA A 27 8.68 4.99 -22.18
CA ALA A 27 8.75 3.58 -22.57
C ALA A 27 10.17 3.13 -22.98
N VAL A 28 10.92 3.97 -23.71
CA VAL A 28 12.20 3.58 -24.32
C VAL A 28 13.37 3.72 -23.35
N VAL A 29 13.40 4.76 -22.52
CA VAL A 29 14.54 5.03 -21.61
C VAL A 29 14.81 3.85 -20.67
N PRO A 30 13.81 3.28 -19.96
CA PRO A 30 14.06 2.13 -19.08
C PRO A 30 14.56 0.91 -19.85
N ALA A 31 13.97 0.62 -21.02
CA ALA A 31 14.41 -0.48 -21.87
C ALA A 31 15.85 -0.29 -22.36
N GLY A 32 16.21 0.94 -22.77
CA GLY A 32 17.57 1.30 -23.18
C GLY A 32 18.58 1.12 -22.06
N ILE A 33 18.25 1.55 -20.83
CA ILE A 33 19.09 1.36 -19.64
C ILE A 33 19.28 -0.12 -19.35
N ALA A 34 18.22 -0.94 -19.41
CA ALA A 34 18.34 -2.39 -19.20
C ALA A 34 19.25 -3.05 -20.24
N VAL A 35 19.10 -2.71 -21.52
CA VAL A 35 19.94 -3.24 -22.60
C VAL A 35 21.40 -2.79 -22.45
N ALA A 36 21.63 -1.50 -22.16
CA ALA A 36 22.97 -0.98 -21.93
C ALA A 36 23.64 -1.67 -20.72
N ALA A 37 22.92 -1.82 -19.62
CA ALA A 37 23.41 -2.51 -18.42
C ALA A 37 23.74 -3.99 -18.71
N ALA A 38 22.88 -4.69 -19.47
CA ALA A 38 23.14 -6.07 -19.86
C ALA A 38 24.39 -6.20 -20.76
N ARG A 39 24.56 -5.30 -21.73
CA ARG A 39 25.74 -5.27 -22.62
C ARG A 39 27.03 -4.90 -21.88
N SER A 40 26.95 -4.06 -20.86
CA SER A 40 28.08 -3.69 -20.01
C SER A 40 28.39 -4.72 -18.90
N GLY A 41 27.80 -5.93 -18.96
CA GLY A 41 28.02 -6.98 -17.96
C GLY A 41 27.34 -6.73 -16.60
N ARG A 42 26.56 -5.65 -16.45
CA ARG A 42 25.83 -5.29 -15.22
C ARG A 42 24.48 -6.00 -15.16
N HIS A 43 24.52 -7.34 -15.23
CA HIS A 43 23.32 -8.18 -15.33
C HIS A 43 22.36 -8.02 -14.16
N GLY A 44 22.88 -7.81 -12.93
CA GLY A 44 22.04 -7.54 -11.76
C GLY A 44 21.20 -6.26 -11.91
N LEU A 45 21.79 -5.18 -12.45
CA LEU A 45 21.07 -3.93 -12.69
C LEU A 45 20.01 -4.08 -13.78
N ALA A 46 20.34 -4.76 -14.87
CA ALA A 46 19.38 -5.03 -15.94
C ALA A 46 18.20 -5.87 -15.44
N ALA A 47 18.47 -6.98 -14.74
CA ALA A 47 17.44 -7.87 -14.22
C ALA A 47 16.59 -7.20 -13.14
N GLY A 48 17.21 -6.44 -12.24
CA GLY A 48 16.49 -5.63 -11.25
C GLY A 48 15.54 -4.64 -11.92
N LEU A 49 16.01 -3.88 -12.92
CA LEU A 49 15.19 -2.87 -13.62
C LEU A 49 13.95 -3.49 -14.26
N VAL A 50 14.12 -4.61 -14.96
CA VAL A 50 13.01 -5.34 -15.57
C VAL A 50 12.05 -5.89 -14.52
N THR A 51 12.57 -6.40 -13.39
CA THR A 51 11.75 -6.91 -12.29
C THR A 51 10.91 -5.80 -11.64
N GLY A 52 11.50 -4.62 -11.41
CA GLY A 52 10.78 -3.46 -10.87
C GLY A 52 9.69 -2.95 -11.82
N LEU A 53 9.97 -2.90 -13.13
CA LEU A 53 8.97 -2.57 -14.14
C LEU A 53 7.80 -3.58 -14.17
N ALA A 54 8.13 -4.86 -14.12
CA ALA A 54 7.16 -5.95 -14.17
C ALA A 54 6.29 -6.04 -12.91
N ALA A 55 6.80 -5.61 -11.75
CA ALA A 55 6.04 -5.62 -10.49
C ALA A 55 4.75 -4.79 -10.58
N LEU A 56 4.74 -3.69 -11.35
CA LEU A 56 3.59 -2.81 -11.53
C LEU A 56 2.83 -3.05 -12.84
N ALA A 57 3.34 -3.91 -13.72
CA ALA A 57 2.71 -4.19 -15.02
C ALA A 57 1.28 -4.75 -14.90
N PRO A 58 0.92 -5.63 -13.93
CA PRO A 58 -0.47 -6.10 -13.80
C PRO A 58 -1.46 -4.97 -13.52
N GLY A 59 -1.13 -4.07 -12.59
CA GLY A 59 -1.99 -2.92 -12.27
C GLY A 59 -2.17 -1.99 -13.48
N ARG A 60 -1.07 -1.69 -14.19
CA ARG A 60 -1.11 -0.86 -15.41
C ARG A 60 -1.92 -1.51 -16.54
N LEU A 61 -1.78 -2.82 -16.71
CA LEU A 61 -2.56 -3.59 -17.68
C LEU A 61 -4.06 -3.49 -17.38
N ILE A 62 -4.47 -3.69 -16.12
CA ILE A 62 -5.87 -3.58 -15.72
C ILE A 62 -6.39 -2.15 -15.95
N LEU A 63 -5.60 -1.12 -15.63
CA LEU A 63 -5.98 0.26 -15.92
C LEU A 63 -6.22 0.50 -17.42
N ASP A 64 -5.35 -0.03 -18.29
CA ASP A 64 -5.50 0.12 -19.75
C ASP A 64 -6.64 -0.74 -20.32
N LEU A 65 -6.98 -1.87 -19.69
CA LEU A 65 -8.13 -2.70 -20.08
C LEU A 65 -9.48 -1.96 -19.93
N GLN A 66 -9.53 -0.85 -19.18
CA GLN A 66 -10.74 -0.01 -19.11
C GLN A 66 -11.18 0.54 -20.47
N PHE A 67 -10.25 0.72 -21.41
CA PHE A 67 -10.57 1.15 -22.77
C PHE A 67 -11.49 0.16 -23.51
N LEU A 68 -11.49 -1.14 -23.14
CA LEU A 68 -12.45 -2.12 -23.69
C LEU A 68 -13.86 -1.96 -23.12
N VAL A 69 -13.99 -1.38 -21.94
CA VAL A 69 -15.28 -1.19 -21.26
C VAL A 69 -15.85 0.15 -21.66
N ASN A 70 -15.14 1.24 -21.37
CA ASN A 70 -15.48 2.58 -21.80
C ASN A 70 -14.28 3.54 -21.64
N GLY A 71 -13.79 4.08 -22.75
CA GLY A 71 -12.70 5.04 -22.80
C GLY A 71 -13.00 6.36 -22.11
N SER A 72 -14.25 6.83 -22.09
CA SER A 72 -14.63 8.07 -21.38
C SER A 72 -14.52 7.95 -19.86
N ARG A 73 -14.49 6.71 -19.35
CA ARG A 73 -14.25 6.44 -17.92
C ARG A 73 -12.78 6.26 -17.58
N THR A 74 -11.91 6.24 -18.59
CA THR A 74 -10.48 6.05 -18.43
C THR A 74 -9.82 7.42 -18.28
N ILE A 75 -9.26 7.72 -17.09
CA ILE A 75 -8.62 9.03 -16.82
C ILE A 75 -7.21 9.05 -17.43
N ARG A 76 -7.13 9.09 -18.76
CA ARG A 76 -5.88 9.06 -19.55
C ARG A 76 -5.92 10.12 -20.67
N PRO A 77 -5.96 11.42 -20.32
CA PRO A 77 -6.03 12.51 -21.29
C PRO A 77 -4.86 12.50 -22.30
N GLU A 78 -3.73 11.88 -21.94
CA GLU A 78 -2.60 11.68 -22.82
C GLU A 78 -2.85 10.65 -23.94
N LEU A 79 -3.88 9.80 -23.86
CA LEU A 79 -4.24 8.81 -24.87
C LEU A 79 -5.62 9.08 -25.47
N TYR A 80 -6.53 9.63 -24.69
CA TYR A 80 -7.93 9.79 -25.04
C TYR A 80 -8.56 10.94 -24.23
N LEU A 81 -9.00 12.00 -24.92
CA LEU A 81 -9.80 13.08 -24.36
C LEU A 81 -11.01 13.32 -25.28
N PRO A 82 -12.23 12.92 -24.87
CA PRO A 82 -13.43 13.12 -25.68
C PRO A 82 -13.90 14.58 -25.62
N ASP A 83 -14.41 15.10 -26.73
CA ASP A 83 -15.01 16.44 -26.86
C ASP A 83 -16.55 16.42 -26.82
N ARG A 84 -17.12 15.22 -26.61
CA ARG A 84 -18.56 14.95 -26.59
C ARG A 84 -18.86 13.73 -25.71
N LEU A 85 -20.10 13.62 -25.24
CA LEU A 85 -20.57 12.45 -24.51
C LEU A 85 -20.60 11.23 -25.44
N LEU A 86 -19.87 10.18 -25.06
CA LEU A 86 -19.82 8.91 -25.77
C LEU A 86 -20.23 7.78 -24.83
N ASP A 87 -21.31 7.09 -25.19
CA ASP A 87 -21.83 5.95 -24.42
C ASP A 87 -20.90 4.73 -24.50
N ARG A 88 -20.11 4.62 -25.57
CA ARG A 88 -19.05 3.62 -25.78
C ARG A 88 -17.91 4.21 -26.61
N SER A 89 -16.72 3.66 -26.44
CA SER A 89 -15.55 3.93 -27.28
C SER A 89 -15.04 2.62 -27.88
N GLY A 90 -14.76 2.61 -29.17
CA GLY A 90 -14.00 1.56 -29.84
C GLY A 90 -12.53 1.59 -29.44
N VAL A 91 -11.85 0.45 -29.64
CA VAL A 91 -10.41 0.32 -29.46
C VAL A 91 -9.70 0.27 -30.81
N GLY A 92 -8.65 1.06 -30.95
CA GLY A 92 -7.80 1.14 -32.12
C GLY A 92 -6.57 0.22 -32.03
N ILE A 93 -5.70 0.27 -33.04
CA ILE A 93 -4.46 -0.52 -33.07
C ILE A 93 -3.49 -0.12 -31.95
N GLY A 94 -3.51 1.15 -31.50
CA GLY A 94 -2.68 1.64 -30.41
C GLY A 94 -2.95 0.90 -29.09
N PHE A 95 -4.22 0.60 -28.81
CA PHE A 95 -4.63 -0.19 -27.65
C PHE A 95 -3.97 -1.58 -27.64
N TRP A 96 -4.06 -2.33 -28.75
CA TRP A 96 -3.48 -3.68 -28.82
C TRP A 96 -1.95 -3.67 -28.66
N LEU A 97 -1.29 -2.64 -29.17
CA LEU A 97 0.16 -2.44 -29.00
C LEU A 97 0.56 -2.05 -27.56
N LEU A 98 -0.34 -1.41 -26.80
CA LEU A 98 -0.16 -1.16 -25.37
C LEU A 98 -0.29 -2.46 -24.58
N ILE A 99 -1.35 -3.23 -24.81
CA ILE A 99 -1.58 -4.54 -24.17
C ILE A 99 -0.41 -5.50 -24.44
N ALA A 100 0.01 -5.63 -25.69
CA ALA A 100 1.18 -6.44 -26.04
C ALA A 100 2.45 -5.99 -25.29
N GLY A 101 2.63 -4.68 -25.11
CA GLY A 101 3.73 -4.11 -24.34
C GLY A 101 3.74 -4.52 -22.86
N HIS A 102 2.58 -4.50 -22.20
CA HIS A 102 2.44 -4.95 -20.81
C HIS A 102 2.70 -6.45 -20.68
N LEU A 103 2.14 -7.26 -21.59
CA LEU A 103 2.37 -8.70 -21.61
C LEU A 103 3.85 -9.04 -21.81
N LEU A 104 4.54 -8.35 -22.72
CA LEU A 104 5.98 -8.52 -22.91
C LEU A 104 6.79 -8.13 -21.66
N THR A 105 6.35 -7.08 -20.95
CA THR A 105 7.01 -6.65 -19.71
C THR A 105 6.82 -7.70 -18.59
N LEU A 106 5.64 -8.31 -18.50
CA LEU A 106 5.39 -9.43 -17.57
C LEU A 106 6.26 -10.64 -17.88
N VAL A 107 6.33 -11.06 -19.15
CA VAL A 107 7.17 -12.19 -19.59
C VAL A 107 8.65 -11.90 -19.31
N ALA A 108 9.11 -10.68 -19.60
CA ALA A 108 10.47 -10.25 -19.30
C ALA A 108 10.74 -10.25 -17.79
N GLY A 109 9.77 -9.85 -16.96
CA GLY A 109 9.83 -9.90 -15.50
C GLY A 109 10.03 -11.32 -14.97
N ILE A 110 9.30 -12.30 -15.50
CA ILE A 110 9.44 -13.72 -15.12
C ILE A 110 10.86 -14.22 -15.44
N ALA A 111 11.40 -13.87 -16.60
CA ALA A 111 12.77 -14.21 -16.95
C ALA A 111 13.80 -13.51 -16.04
N ALA A 112 13.60 -12.22 -15.77
CA ALA A 112 14.49 -11.42 -14.93
C ALA A 112 14.50 -11.90 -13.47
N ALA A 113 13.38 -12.37 -12.94
CA ALA A 113 13.28 -12.90 -11.58
C ALA A 113 14.23 -14.07 -11.31
N ARG A 114 14.48 -14.92 -12.33
CA ARG A 114 15.45 -16.02 -12.23
C ARG A 114 16.88 -15.50 -12.06
N VAL A 115 17.26 -14.50 -12.87
CA VAL A 115 18.57 -13.85 -12.82
C VAL A 115 18.77 -13.10 -11.51
N VAL A 116 17.73 -12.40 -11.02
CA VAL A 116 17.73 -11.74 -9.71
C VAL A 116 18.02 -12.73 -8.59
N ARG A 117 17.36 -13.88 -8.60
CA ARG A 117 17.56 -14.93 -7.59
C ARG A 117 19.01 -15.44 -7.60
N GLU A 118 19.52 -15.82 -8.77
CA GLU A 118 20.89 -16.29 -8.93
C GLU A 118 21.91 -15.25 -8.44
N ARG A 119 21.74 -13.98 -8.81
CA ARG A 119 22.65 -12.90 -8.37
C ARG A 119 22.61 -12.64 -6.88
N ASN A 120 21.43 -12.73 -6.27
CA ASN A 120 21.29 -12.58 -4.82
C ASN A 120 21.92 -13.76 -4.06
N GLU A 121 21.92 -14.97 -4.63
CA GLU A 121 22.59 -16.14 -4.05
C GLU A 121 24.12 -16.05 -4.16
N ILE A 122 24.66 -15.48 -5.25
CA ILE A 122 26.11 -15.34 -5.49
C ILE A 122 26.73 -14.22 -4.63
N ASP A 123 26.12 -13.03 -4.61
CA ASP A 123 26.78 -11.85 -4.04
C ASP A 123 26.69 -11.80 -2.49
N GLY A 124 25.77 -12.56 -1.88
CA GLY A 124 25.53 -12.53 -0.43
C GLY A 124 24.98 -11.17 0.07
N GLY A 125 24.34 -11.17 1.25
CA GLY A 125 23.82 -9.95 1.85
C GLY A 125 24.90 -9.20 2.62
N ASP A 126 25.23 -7.98 2.18
CA ASP A 126 26.24 -7.13 2.82
C ASP A 126 25.59 -6.15 3.82
N ASP A 127 26.10 -6.07 5.06
CA ASP A 127 25.50 -5.38 6.24
C ASP A 127 25.38 -3.83 6.13
N LYS A 128 25.94 -3.21 5.08
CA LYS A 128 26.11 -1.75 4.96
C LYS A 128 24.88 -0.99 4.39
N ARG A 129 23.67 -1.55 4.50
CA ARG A 129 22.48 -1.12 3.71
C ARG A 129 21.42 -0.33 4.46
N ARG A 130 21.68 0.12 5.69
CA ARG A 130 20.63 0.64 6.60
C ARG A 130 20.04 2.01 6.23
N TRP A 131 20.62 2.78 5.30
CA TRP A 131 20.05 4.08 4.94
C TRP A 131 19.01 4.02 3.82
N ARG A 132 19.08 3.01 2.93
CA ARG A 132 18.08 2.77 1.86
C ARG A 132 16.68 2.46 2.38
N LEU A 133 16.56 2.27 3.69
CA LEU A 133 15.32 2.01 4.40
C LEU A 133 14.32 3.17 4.38
N ILE A 134 14.72 4.40 3.98
CA ILE A 134 13.74 5.49 3.75
C ILE A 134 12.94 5.31 2.45
N ILE A 135 13.50 4.56 1.48
CA ILE A 135 12.93 4.41 0.13
C ILE A 135 11.54 3.74 0.16
N PRO A 136 11.30 2.67 0.93
CA PRO A 136 9.96 2.09 1.04
C PRO A 136 8.93 3.09 1.59
N LEU A 137 9.32 4.01 2.49
CA LEU A 137 8.37 5.00 3.04
C LEU A 137 7.91 5.95 1.95
N LEU A 138 8.83 6.42 1.10
CA LEU A 138 8.51 7.24 -0.08
C LEU A 138 7.59 6.50 -1.05
N THR A 139 7.72 5.18 -1.16
CA THR A 139 6.84 4.39 -2.04
C THR A 139 5.42 4.23 -1.51
N VAL A 140 5.22 4.28 -0.18
CA VAL A 140 3.87 4.36 0.40
C VAL A 140 3.25 5.74 0.13
N VAL A 141 4.03 6.82 0.24
CA VAL A 141 3.53 8.17 -0.11
C VAL A 141 3.10 8.22 -1.59
N ALA A 142 3.90 7.63 -2.48
CA ALA A 142 3.54 7.51 -3.89
C ALA A 142 2.32 6.61 -4.14
N ALA A 143 2.20 5.50 -3.41
CA ALA A 143 1.03 4.63 -3.48
C ALA A 143 -0.25 5.38 -3.06
N VAL A 144 -0.19 6.21 -2.01
CA VAL A 144 -1.30 7.08 -1.61
C VAL A 144 -1.61 8.08 -2.72
N GLY A 145 -0.60 8.72 -3.31
CA GLY A 145 -0.78 9.63 -4.44
C GLY A 145 -1.46 8.99 -5.65
N LEU A 146 -1.14 7.73 -5.96
CA LEU A 146 -1.76 6.95 -7.03
C LEU A 146 -3.24 6.59 -6.77
N LEU A 147 -3.68 6.55 -5.51
CA LEU A 147 -5.08 6.29 -5.14
C LEU A 147 -5.93 7.56 -5.12
N MET A 148 -5.30 8.72 -4.97
CA MET A 148 -5.98 10.02 -5.01
C MET A 148 -6.34 10.42 -6.44
N THR A 149 -7.23 11.40 -6.58
CA THR A 149 -7.61 11.97 -7.88
C THR A 149 -6.36 12.42 -8.64
N PRO A 150 -6.13 11.96 -9.89
CA PRO A 150 -4.88 12.23 -10.61
C PRO A 150 -4.82 13.65 -11.19
N VAL A 151 -5.95 14.24 -11.57
CA VAL A 151 -6.05 15.60 -12.13
C VAL A 151 -7.35 16.23 -11.64
N LEU A 152 -7.39 17.54 -11.44
CA LEU A 152 -8.66 18.25 -11.26
C LEU A 152 -9.18 18.65 -12.62
N SER A 153 -10.48 18.53 -12.87
CA SER A 153 -11.06 18.80 -14.19
C SER A 153 -12.33 19.62 -14.07
N ASP A 154 -12.36 20.73 -14.81
CA ASP A 154 -13.56 21.51 -15.08
C ASP A 154 -14.28 21.05 -16.37
N ASP A 155 -13.72 20.05 -17.06
CA ASP A 155 -14.26 19.54 -18.32
C ASP A 155 -15.40 18.55 -18.04
N PRO A 156 -16.64 18.82 -18.51
CA PRO A 156 -17.76 17.93 -18.29
C PRO A 156 -17.59 16.54 -18.96
N PHE A 157 -16.67 16.40 -19.90
CA PHE A 157 -16.40 15.14 -20.61
C PHE A 157 -15.26 14.32 -19.96
N LEU A 158 -14.52 14.89 -19.01
CA LEU A 158 -13.48 14.20 -18.24
C LEU A 158 -13.82 14.24 -16.74
N LEU A 159 -14.50 13.20 -16.28
CA LEU A 159 -14.78 13.03 -14.85
C LEU A 159 -13.53 12.48 -14.15
N ALA A 160 -12.63 13.38 -13.75
CA ALA A 160 -11.46 13.00 -12.97
C ALA A 160 -11.87 12.61 -11.55
N ARG A 161 -11.83 11.31 -11.27
CA ARG A 161 -12.23 10.71 -9.99
C ARG A 161 -11.04 10.09 -9.27
N SER A 162 -11.15 9.99 -7.95
CA SER A 162 -10.22 9.18 -7.16
C SER A 162 -10.38 7.69 -7.49
N ALA A 163 -9.43 6.85 -7.07
CA ALA A 163 -9.51 5.41 -7.33
C ALA A 163 -10.80 4.79 -6.73
N PHE A 164 -11.30 5.34 -5.63
CA PHE A 164 -12.49 4.86 -4.91
C PHE A 164 -13.81 5.35 -5.52
N GLU A 165 -13.81 6.50 -6.19
CA GLU A 165 -14.99 7.05 -6.88
C GLU A 165 -15.12 6.56 -8.34
N GLY A 166 -14.05 5.93 -8.85
CA GLY A 166 -13.93 5.46 -10.23
C GLY A 166 -14.58 4.09 -10.49
N PRO A 167 -14.57 3.62 -11.75
CA PRO A 167 -15.06 2.28 -12.10
C PRO A 167 -14.32 1.17 -11.33
N GLY A 168 -15.00 0.07 -11.01
CA GLY A 168 -14.41 -1.03 -10.24
C GLY A 168 -13.14 -1.64 -10.87
N LEU A 169 -13.03 -1.66 -12.20
CA LEU A 169 -11.80 -2.10 -12.89
C LEU A 169 -10.64 -1.11 -12.66
N ALA A 170 -10.93 0.19 -12.60
CA ALA A 170 -9.94 1.23 -12.25
C ALA A 170 -9.44 1.06 -10.83
N LEU A 171 -10.36 0.89 -9.89
CA LEU A 171 -10.07 0.64 -8.48
C LEU A 171 -9.12 -0.56 -8.35
N ALA A 172 -9.45 -1.69 -9.00
CA ALA A 172 -8.60 -2.89 -8.97
C ALA A 172 -7.18 -2.61 -9.51
N GLY A 173 -7.07 -1.89 -10.63
CA GLY A 173 -5.78 -1.51 -11.20
C GLY A 173 -4.95 -0.62 -10.26
N TYR A 174 -5.54 0.43 -9.69
CA TYR A 174 -4.86 1.33 -8.76
C TYR A 174 -4.51 0.66 -7.43
N LEU A 175 -5.37 -0.21 -6.89
CA LEU A 175 -5.06 -0.99 -5.68
C LEU A 175 -3.90 -1.96 -5.91
N LEU A 176 -3.82 -2.60 -7.08
CA LEU A 176 -2.68 -3.44 -7.44
C LEU A 176 -1.38 -2.61 -7.51
N LEU A 177 -1.42 -1.41 -8.09
CA LEU A 177 -0.25 -0.52 -8.11
C LEU A 177 0.16 -0.09 -6.70
N ALA A 178 -0.80 0.40 -5.91
CA ALA A 178 -0.58 0.91 -4.56
C ALA A 178 -0.08 -0.16 -3.60
N GLY A 179 -0.54 -1.41 -3.76
CA GLY A 179 -0.06 -2.55 -2.97
C GLY A 179 1.29 -3.09 -3.44
N ALA A 180 1.47 -3.30 -4.75
CA ALA A 180 2.69 -3.90 -5.29
C ALA A 180 3.92 -2.98 -5.14
N LEU A 181 3.75 -1.67 -5.23
CA LEU A 181 4.82 -0.68 -5.15
C LEU A 181 5.65 -0.77 -3.86
N PRO A 182 5.09 -0.63 -2.65
CA PRO A 182 5.86 -0.72 -1.41
C PRO A 182 6.43 -2.12 -1.17
N ILE A 183 5.71 -3.18 -1.56
CA ILE A 183 6.19 -4.56 -1.43
C ILE A 183 7.44 -4.76 -2.29
N ALA A 184 7.39 -4.39 -3.56
CA ALA A 184 8.51 -4.51 -4.48
C ALA A 184 9.69 -3.62 -4.06
N ALA A 185 9.43 -2.44 -3.48
CA ALA A 185 10.47 -1.57 -2.96
C ALA A 185 11.21 -2.20 -1.77
N VAL A 186 10.48 -2.80 -0.82
CA VAL A 186 11.06 -3.57 0.28
C VAL A 186 11.93 -4.71 -0.25
N LEU A 187 11.40 -5.52 -1.17
CA LEU A 187 12.14 -6.63 -1.78
C LEU A 187 13.39 -6.15 -2.52
N GLY A 188 13.30 -5.02 -3.23
CA GLY A 188 14.43 -4.39 -3.92
C GLY A 188 15.51 -3.89 -2.95
N VAL A 189 15.12 -3.21 -1.86
CA VAL A 189 16.06 -2.72 -0.85
C VAL A 189 16.81 -3.86 -0.15
N PHE A 190 16.12 -4.99 0.07
CA PHE A 190 16.70 -6.19 0.69
C PHE A 190 17.31 -7.18 -0.31
N ALA A 191 17.46 -6.81 -1.59
CA ALA A 191 18.16 -7.66 -2.55
C ALA A 191 19.64 -7.83 -2.17
N GLY A 192 20.16 -9.05 -2.29
CA GLY A 192 21.55 -9.39 -1.97
C GLY A 192 22.56 -8.63 -2.83
N SER A 193 22.30 -8.49 -4.13
CA SER A 193 23.20 -7.73 -5.03
C SER A 193 22.82 -6.24 -5.13
N ASP A 194 23.81 -5.36 -5.09
CA ASP A 194 23.61 -3.91 -5.21
C ASP A 194 23.07 -3.51 -6.59
N GLY A 195 23.51 -4.22 -7.63
CA GLY A 195 22.97 -4.08 -8.98
C GLY A 195 21.48 -4.35 -9.02
N VAL A 196 21.01 -5.47 -8.44
CA VAL A 196 19.58 -5.80 -8.41
C VAL A 196 18.80 -4.77 -7.59
N ALA A 197 19.32 -4.33 -6.44
CA ALA A 197 18.64 -3.33 -5.63
C ALA A 197 18.41 -2.03 -6.40
N ARG A 198 19.47 -1.46 -7.00
CA ARG A 198 19.36 -0.24 -7.82
C ARG A 198 18.47 -0.42 -9.03
N GLY A 199 18.63 -1.55 -9.73
CA GLY A 199 17.80 -1.90 -10.86
C GLY A 199 16.33 -1.91 -10.45
N THR A 200 15.97 -2.68 -9.43
CA THR A 200 14.58 -2.83 -8.95
C THR A 200 13.97 -1.47 -8.59
N LEU A 201 14.69 -0.65 -7.84
CA LEU A 201 14.22 0.69 -7.48
C LEU A 201 14.07 1.61 -8.70
N GLY A 202 15.04 1.61 -9.61
CA GLY A 202 14.95 2.36 -10.87
C GLY A 202 13.78 1.91 -11.75
N GLY A 203 13.50 0.60 -11.77
CA GLY A 203 12.37 0.02 -12.49
C GLY A 203 11.03 0.42 -11.89
N LEU A 204 10.92 0.44 -10.55
CA LEU A 204 9.72 0.91 -9.85
C LEU A 204 9.48 2.40 -10.11
N VAL A 205 10.50 3.24 -9.99
CA VAL A 205 10.42 4.67 -10.33
C VAL A 205 9.93 4.84 -11.76
N ALA A 206 10.54 4.15 -12.72
CA ALA A 206 10.14 4.23 -14.12
C ALA A 206 8.68 3.80 -14.35
N ALA A 207 8.23 2.73 -13.67
CA ALA A 207 6.87 2.26 -13.81
C ALA A 207 5.83 3.22 -13.19
N VAL A 208 6.12 3.83 -12.03
CA VAL A 208 5.22 4.82 -11.41
C VAL A 208 5.20 6.10 -12.23
N LEU A 209 6.36 6.62 -12.65
CA LEU A 209 6.42 7.83 -13.48
C LEU A 209 5.73 7.63 -14.84
N ALA A 210 5.77 6.43 -15.41
CA ALA A 210 5.04 6.10 -16.63
C ALA A 210 3.52 6.12 -16.49
N VAL A 211 2.98 6.16 -15.26
CA VAL A 211 1.56 6.35 -14.97
C VAL A 211 1.27 7.78 -14.53
N ALA A 212 2.08 8.34 -13.63
CA ALA A 212 1.80 9.61 -12.97
C ALA A 212 2.24 10.85 -13.75
N VAL A 213 3.34 10.77 -14.51
CA VAL A 213 3.86 11.94 -15.26
C VAL A 213 2.91 12.37 -16.38
N PRO A 214 2.32 11.46 -17.19
CA PRO A 214 1.40 11.88 -18.24
C PRO A 214 0.18 12.64 -17.72
N THR A 215 -0.39 12.24 -16.57
CA THR A 215 -1.50 12.95 -15.93
C THR A 215 -1.05 14.25 -15.28
N PHE A 216 0.15 14.29 -14.70
CA PHE A 216 0.75 15.52 -14.15
C PHE A 216 0.96 16.57 -15.25
N VAL A 217 1.48 16.17 -16.41
CA VAL A 217 1.67 17.06 -17.56
C VAL A 217 0.33 17.49 -18.16
N ALA A 218 -0.68 16.62 -18.16
CA ALA A 218 -2.02 16.98 -18.60
C ALA A 218 -2.60 18.15 -17.80
N GLY A 219 -2.45 18.14 -16.46
CA GLY A 219 -2.87 19.25 -15.59
C GLY A 219 -2.07 20.55 -15.75
N LEU A 220 -1.04 20.57 -16.59
CA LEU A 220 -0.29 21.78 -16.95
C LEU A 220 -0.52 22.20 -18.41
N ALA A 221 -0.75 21.24 -19.30
CA ALA A 221 -0.78 21.45 -20.74
C ALA A 221 -2.19 21.53 -21.33
N VAL A 222 -3.19 20.94 -20.69
CA VAL A 222 -4.58 20.90 -21.17
C VAL A 222 -5.38 21.98 -20.47
N PRO A 223 -5.99 22.94 -21.19
CA PRO A 223 -6.88 23.93 -20.59
C PRO A 223 -8.06 23.27 -19.85
N GLY A 224 -8.39 23.75 -18.65
CA GLY A 224 -9.47 23.18 -17.83
C GLY A 224 -9.07 21.96 -17.01
N LEU A 225 -7.78 21.53 -17.08
CA LEU A 225 -7.20 20.55 -16.17
C LEU A 225 -6.18 21.23 -15.25
N GLU A 226 -6.20 20.88 -13.97
CA GLU A 226 -5.21 21.34 -12.98
C GLU A 226 -4.50 20.18 -12.28
N VAL A 227 -3.27 20.42 -11.83
CA VAL A 227 -2.48 19.41 -11.11
C VAL A 227 -3.06 19.18 -9.71
N SER A 228 -3.50 17.95 -9.48
CA SER A 228 -4.03 17.50 -8.19
C SER A 228 -2.92 17.26 -7.15
N THR A 229 -3.30 17.26 -5.87
CA THR A 229 -2.42 16.79 -4.77
C THR A 229 -1.97 15.34 -4.98
N GLY A 230 -2.83 14.48 -5.54
CA GLY A 230 -2.51 13.07 -5.84
C GLY A 230 -1.32 12.95 -6.79
N ALA A 231 -1.30 13.77 -7.85
CA ALA A 231 -0.20 13.77 -8.81
C ALA A 231 1.14 14.20 -8.18
N TYR A 232 1.13 15.22 -7.29
CA TYR A 232 2.33 15.60 -6.54
C TYR A 232 2.82 14.46 -5.63
N LEU A 233 1.91 13.83 -4.90
CA LEU A 233 2.25 12.72 -4.01
C LEU A 233 2.75 11.48 -4.76
N ALA A 234 2.34 11.26 -6.02
CA ALA A 234 2.86 10.17 -6.85
C ALA A 234 4.25 10.47 -7.45
N VAL A 235 4.45 11.70 -7.96
CA VAL A 235 5.67 12.07 -8.70
C VAL A 235 6.84 12.44 -7.77
N VAL A 236 6.62 13.33 -6.80
CA VAL A 236 7.70 13.90 -5.97
C VAL A 236 8.47 12.84 -5.19
N PRO A 237 7.82 11.87 -4.50
CA PRO A 237 8.55 10.81 -3.80
C PRO A 237 9.35 9.92 -4.75
N MET A 238 8.86 9.66 -5.96
CA MET A 238 9.58 8.83 -6.94
C MET A 238 10.79 9.55 -7.52
N VAL A 239 10.71 10.87 -7.73
CA VAL A 239 11.86 11.69 -8.08
C VAL A 239 12.90 11.66 -6.94
N LEU A 240 12.45 11.76 -5.69
CA LEU A 240 13.35 11.65 -4.55
C LEU A 240 14.01 10.26 -4.46
N VAL A 241 13.28 9.17 -4.70
CA VAL A 241 13.86 7.82 -4.79
C VAL A 241 14.92 7.76 -5.90
N LEU A 242 14.64 8.33 -7.07
CA LEU A 242 15.60 8.37 -8.19
C LEU A 242 16.90 9.10 -7.82
N VAL A 243 16.80 10.24 -7.14
CA VAL A 243 17.95 11.06 -6.70
C VAL A 243 18.73 10.39 -5.58
N LEU A 244 18.04 9.76 -4.62
CA LEU A 244 18.67 9.09 -3.47
C LEU A 244 19.36 7.78 -3.83
N THR A 245 18.86 7.04 -4.83
CA THR A 245 19.41 5.74 -5.25
C THR A 245 20.91 5.76 -5.63
N PRO A 246 21.42 6.70 -6.44
CA PRO A 246 22.85 6.78 -6.78
C PRO A 246 23.72 7.32 -5.63
N LEU A 247 23.19 8.22 -4.80
CA LEU A 247 23.89 8.72 -3.60
C LEU A 247 24.15 7.60 -2.57
N ALA A 248 23.43 6.46 -2.69
CA ALA A 248 23.52 5.27 -1.84
C ALA A 248 24.66 4.31 -2.10
N THR A 249 25.70 4.80 -2.74
CA THR A 249 26.83 3.98 -3.13
C THR A 249 27.99 4.26 -2.18
N PRO A 250 28.40 3.32 -1.31
CA PRO A 250 29.74 3.40 -0.75
C PRO A 250 30.69 3.29 -1.94
N GLN A 251 31.38 4.39 -2.23
CA GLN A 251 32.43 4.43 -3.22
C GLN A 251 33.48 3.42 -2.76
N GLN A 252 33.67 2.34 -3.53
CA GLN A 252 34.84 1.47 -3.37
C GLN A 252 36.07 2.28 -3.77
N THR A 253 36.49 3.22 -2.93
CA THR A 253 37.81 3.80 -3.01
C THR A 253 38.74 2.75 -2.43
N GLN A 254 39.52 2.14 -3.31
CA GLN A 254 40.43 1.03 -3.08
C GLN A 254 41.66 1.42 -2.22
N THR A 255 41.57 2.48 -1.40
CA THR A 255 42.76 3.19 -0.90
C THR A 255 42.94 3.23 0.62
N GLU A 256 42.01 2.79 1.48
CA GLU A 256 42.25 2.85 2.93
C GLU A 256 41.96 1.54 3.65
N ARG A 257 43.02 0.73 3.73
CA ARG A 257 43.20 -0.29 4.78
C ARG A 257 43.82 0.31 6.05
N THR A 258 43.82 1.64 6.17
CA THR A 258 44.47 2.39 7.26
C THR A 258 43.72 3.69 7.53
N ASP A 259 42.49 3.62 8.03
CA ASP A 259 42.05 4.56 9.07
C ASP A 259 40.78 4.06 9.77
N LEU A 260 40.91 3.66 11.05
CA LEU A 260 39.82 3.20 11.91
C LEU A 260 39.19 4.38 12.71
N ALA A 261 39.12 5.57 12.12
CA ALA A 261 38.69 6.77 12.82
C ALA A 261 37.87 7.71 11.92
N GLY A 262 36.76 7.22 11.35
CA GLY A 262 35.88 8.08 10.58
C GLY A 262 34.73 7.40 9.87
N GLU A 263 34.22 6.27 10.38
CA GLU A 263 33.04 5.66 9.79
C GLU A 263 31.83 6.58 9.96
N ALA A 264 31.28 7.04 8.83
CA ALA A 264 30.02 7.74 8.75
C ALA A 264 28.96 6.94 9.52
N ARG A 265 28.64 7.41 10.73
CA ARG A 265 27.69 6.77 11.64
C ARG A 265 26.30 6.83 11.05
N VAL A 266 25.87 5.70 10.53
CA VAL A 266 24.51 5.35 10.15
C VAL A 266 23.54 5.79 11.26
N PRO A 267 22.31 6.24 10.94
CA PRO A 267 21.31 6.47 11.97
C PRO A 267 21.10 5.17 12.76
N GLY A 268 21.46 5.19 14.05
CA GLY A 268 21.42 4.01 14.90
C GLY A 268 20.01 3.44 15.03
N LEU A 269 19.91 2.20 15.50
CA LEU A 269 18.64 1.51 15.81
C LEU A 269 17.66 2.40 16.62
N THR A 270 18.18 3.29 17.45
CA THR A 270 17.42 4.30 18.21
C THR A 270 16.61 5.24 17.31
N ILE A 271 17.16 5.67 16.17
CA ILE A 271 16.46 6.58 15.24
C ILE A 271 15.32 5.86 14.53
N TRP A 272 15.52 4.61 14.11
CA TRP A 272 14.46 3.79 13.50
C TRP A 272 13.32 3.48 14.48
N ARG A 273 13.66 3.19 15.74
CA ARG A 273 12.68 3.06 16.82
C ARG A 273 11.92 4.36 17.07
N ALA A 274 12.62 5.50 17.09
CA ALA A 274 12.00 6.82 17.25
C ALA A 274 11.08 7.18 16.06
N LEU A 275 11.50 6.91 14.83
CA LEU A 275 10.69 7.12 13.62
C LEU A 275 9.41 6.27 13.65
N THR A 276 9.54 4.99 14.02
CA THR A 276 8.40 4.08 14.14
C THR A 276 7.43 4.57 15.23
N ALA A 277 7.96 5.01 16.37
CA ALA A 277 7.14 5.57 17.45
C ALA A 277 6.44 6.87 17.02
N LEU A 278 7.14 7.75 16.30
CA LEU A 278 6.59 9.01 15.80
C LEU A 278 5.46 8.75 14.78
N LEU A 279 5.68 7.87 13.81
CA LEU A 279 4.65 7.53 12.81
C LEU A 279 3.42 6.90 13.46
N ALA A 280 3.61 6.00 14.43
CA ALA A 280 2.50 5.41 15.18
C ALA A 280 1.73 6.47 15.99
N LEU A 281 2.45 7.41 16.62
CA LEU A 281 1.82 8.52 17.35
C LEU A 281 1.02 9.42 16.41
N LEU A 282 1.59 9.82 15.26
CA LEU A 282 0.89 10.62 14.25
C LEU A 282 -0.34 9.87 13.69
N THR A 283 -0.22 8.56 13.47
CA THR A 283 -1.34 7.70 13.06
C THR A 283 -2.47 7.77 14.08
N GLY A 284 -2.15 7.61 15.37
CA GLY A 284 -3.13 7.67 16.45
C GLY A 284 -3.76 9.05 16.63
N ILE A 285 -2.98 10.13 16.51
CA ILE A 285 -3.49 11.51 16.56
C ILE A 285 -4.47 11.75 15.41
N ALA A 286 -4.08 11.41 14.17
CA ALA A 286 -4.95 11.57 13.01
C ALA A 286 -6.23 10.73 13.13
N ALA A 287 -6.14 9.48 13.58
CA ALA A 287 -7.30 8.62 13.81
C ALA A 287 -8.22 9.14 14.91
N THR A 288 -7.66 9.72 15.98
CA THR A 288 -8.42 10.36 17.07
C THR A 288 -9.17 11.58 16.57
N ILE A 289 -8.52 12.45 15.78
CA ILE A 289 -9.20 13.59 15.16
C ILE A 289 -10.28 13.09 14.19
N GLY A 290 -9.99 12.07 13.39
CA GLY A 290 -10.95 11.41 12.50
C GLY A 290 -12.18 10.86 13.21
N ALA A 291 -12.03 10.32 14.42
CA ALA A 291 -13.12 9.78 15.22
C ALA A 291 -14.02 10.88 15.85
N TYR A 292 -13.45 12.00 16.29
CA TYR A 292 -14.20 13.08 16.95
C TYR A 292 -14.72 14.15 16.00
N ALA A 293 -14.07 14.36 14.85
CA ALA A 293 -14.47 15.36 13.90
C ALA A 293 -15.64 14.86 13.02
N PRO A 294 -16.56 15.76 12.61
CA PRO A 294 -17.67 15.40 11.74
C PRO A 294 -17.17 14.83 10.40
N GLN A 295 -17.84 13.78 9.91
CA GLN A 295 -17.51 13.15 8.62
C GLN A 295 -18.05 13.95 7.45
N LEU A 296 -19.20 14.61 7.63
CA LEU A 296 -19.81 15.50 6.66
C LEU A 296 -19.89 16.93 7.24
N GLY A 297 -19.82 17.94 6.37
CA GLY A 297 -19.97 19.35 6.76
C GLY A 297 -21.30 19.69 7.43
N THR A 298 -22.29 18.80 7.32
CA THR A 298 -23.60 18.85 7.98
C THR A 298 -23.56 18.41 9.46
N GLY A 299 -22.41 17.99 9.98
CA GLY A 299 -22.27 17.53 11.36
C GLY A 299 -22.58 16.04 11.58
N THR A 300 -22.62 15.23 10.51
CA THR A 300 -22.93 13.80 10.60
C THR A 300 -21.70 12.99 11.03
N ASP A 301 -21.87 12.17 12.05
CA ASP A 301 -20.85 11.27 12.59
C ASP A 301 -21.00 9.86 12.03
N SER A 302 -19.89 9.12 11.93
CA SER A 302 -19.93 7.70 11.58
C SER A 302 -20.20 6.83 12.82
N PRO A 303 -21.06 5.79 12.72
CA PRO A 303 -21.23 4.78 13.78
C PRO A 303 -19.92 4.09 14.21
N ALA A 304 -18.99 3.91 13.27
CA ALA A 304 -17.71 3.21 13.49
C ALA A 304 -16.65 4.08 14.21
N ARG A 305 -16.96 5.34 14.54
CA ARG A 305 -15.99 6.28 15.13
C ARG A 305 -15.34 5.78 16.42
N TRP A 306 -16.09 5.05 17.24
CA TRP A 306 -15.58 4.53 18.51
C TRP A 306 -14.61 3.38 18.30
N GLN A 307 -14.84 2.55 17.27
CA GLN A 307 -13.89 1.52 16.87
C GLN A 307 -12.59 2.15 16.36
N LEU A 308 -12.66 3.25 15.62
CA LEU A 308 -11.48 4.00 15.17
C LEU A 308 -10.72 4.62 16.35
N LEU A 309 -11.43 5.15 17.35
CA LEU A 309 -10.81 5.67 18.57
C LEU A 309 -10.07 4.58 19.35
N VAL A 310 -10.68 3.41 19.53
CA VAL A 310 -10.02 2.27 20.19
C VAL A 310 -8.81 1.83 19.39
N ALA A 311 -8.91 1.74 18.06
CA ALA A 311 -7.77 1.44 17.19
C ALA A 311 -6.63 2.47 17.35
N ALA A 312 -6.95 3.76 17.45
CA ALA A 312 -5.99 4.82 17.68
C ALA A 312 -5.23 4.63 19.00
N ILE A 313 -5.96 4.33 20.09
CA ILE A 313 -5.36 4.05 21.40
C ILE A 313 -4.43 2.84 21.32
N LEU A 314 -4.87 1.76 20.67
CA LEU A 314 -4.10 0.53 20.52
C LEU A 314 -2.81 0.75 19.72
N VAL A 315 -2.80 1.60 18.70
CA VAL A 315 -1.58 1.93 17.94
C VAL A 315 -0.62 2.83 18.74
N VAL A 316 -1.14 3.72 19.59
CA VAL A 316 -0.32 4.63 20.43
C VAL A 316 0.29 3.89 21.63
N LEU A 317 -0.40 2.91 22.21
CA LEU A 317 0.01 2.23 23.44
C LEU A 317 1.43 1.62 23.40
N PRO A 318 1.90 0.99 22.30
CA PRO A 318 3.27 0.46 22.21
C PRO A 318 4.36 1.53 22.07
N THR A 319 4.03 2.78 21.69
CA THR A 319 5.01 3.82 21.33
C THR A 319 6.04 4.16 22.43
N PRO A 320 5.69 4.36 23.73
CA PRO A 320 6.69 4.61 24.76
C PRO A 320 7.65 3.42 24.95
N PHE A 321 7.17 2.21 24.73
CA PHE A 321 7.94 0.98 24.91
C PHE A 321 8.93 0.71 23.77
N LEU A 322 8.75 1.34 22.60
CA LEU A 322 9.69 1.26 21.46
C LEU A 322 11.03 1.92 21.77
N LEU A 323 11.05 2.92 22.65
CA LEU A 323 12.27 3.65 22.99
C LEU A 323 13.10 2.91 24.05
N ALA A 324 12.48 2.03 24.84
CA ALA A 324 13.15 1.26 25.87
C ALA A 324 13.77 -0.04 25.31
N ARG A 325 15.11 -0.18 25.44
CA ARG A 325 15.87 -1.30 24.83
C ARG A 325 15.33 -2.70 25.13
N ARG A 326 14.80 -2.92 26.34
CA ARG A 326 14.29 -4.23 26.79
C ARG A 326 12.92 -4.59 26.21
N THR A 327 12.08 -3.59 25.97
CA THR A 327 10.67 -3.78 25.54
C THR A 327 10.47 -3.50 24.06
N ALA A 328 11.44 -2.84 23.40
CA ALA A 328 11.29 -2.36 22.04
C ALA A 328 10.93 -3.44 21.02
N SER A 329 11.59 -4.61 21.10
CA SER A 329 11.32 -5.71 20.16
C SER A 329 9.90 -6.28 20.31
N ALA A 330 9.40 -6.37 21.54
CA ALA A 330 8.04 -6.81 21.83
C ALA A 330 7.00 -5.77 21.40
N ALA A 331 7.21 -4.50 21.77
CA ALA A 331 6.33 -3.39 21.40
C ALA A 331 6.23 -3.24 19.87
N ARG A 332 7.36 -3.40 19.16
CA ARG A 332 7.41 -3.39 17.69
C ARG A 332 6.67 -4.57 17.09
N GLY A 333 6.85 -5.78 17.64
CA GLY A 333 6.14 -6.97 17.19
C GLY A 333 4.62 -6.85 17.31
N ILE A 334 4.15 -6.23 18.39
CA ILE A 334 2.72 -5.89 18.58
C ILE A 334 2.28 -4.83 17.57
N LEU A 335 3.03 -3.72 17.47
CA LEU A 335 2.70 -2.61 16.56
C LEU A 335 2.68 -3.00 15.08
N ALA A 336 3.50 -3.97 14.67
CA ALA A 336 3.52 -4.53 13.31
C ALA A 336 2.18 -5.16 12.89
N VAL A 337 1.27 -5.40 13.85
CA VAL A 337 -0.09 -5.88 13.62
C VAL A 337 -1.13 -4.78 13.87
N LEU A 338 -0.99 -4.02 14.96
CA LEU A 338 -2.04 -3.09 15.41
C LEU A 338 -2.37 -1.95 14.45
N TRP A 339 -1.44 -1.55 13.58
CA TRP A 339 -1.73 -0.55 12.53
C TRP A 339 -2.91 -0.97 11.63
N ALA A 340 -3.12 -2.27 11.43
CA ALA A 340 -4.21 -2.79 10.61
C ALA A 340 -5.58 -2.54 11.26
N GLY A 341 -5.64 -2.33 12.58
CA GLY A 341 -6.86 -1.92 13.27
C GLY A 341 -7.35 -0.54 12.84
N VAL A 342 -6.42 0.38 12.53
CA VAL A 342 -6.76 1.70 11.98
C VAL A 342 -7.29 1.57 10.56
N VAL A 343 -6.78 0.63 9.77
CA VAL A 343 -7.32 0.35 8.42
C VAL A 343 -8.70 -0.28 8.48
N LEU A 344 -8.88 -1.26 9.36
CA LEU A 344 -10.16 -1.90 9.64
C LEU A 344 -11.23 -0.88 10.01
N ALA A 345 -11.00 -0.08 11.05
CA ALA A 345 -11.99 0.88 11.53
C ALA A 345 -12.10 2.14 10.63
N GLY A 346 -10.99 2.58 10.05
CA GLY A 346 -10.94 3.80 9.24
C GLY A 346 -11.70 3.66 7.92
N THR A 347 -11.64 2.49 7.27
CA THR A 347 -12.45 2.21 6.08
C THR A 347 -13.94 2.17 6.40
N ALA A 348 -14.33 1.62 7.55
CA ALA A 348 -15.71 1.66 8.04
C ALA A 348 -16.19 3.09 8.32
N VAL A 349 -15.34 3.94 8.90
CA VAL A 349 -15.65 5.37 9.12
C VAL A 349 -15.79 6.12 7.79
N LEU A 350 -14.89 5.88 6.83
CA LEU A 350 -14.87 6.59 5.56
C LEU A 350 -16.02 6.20 4.63
N SER A 351 -16.60 5.00 4.80
CA SER A 351 -17.81 4.56 4.08
C SER A 351 -18.94 5.59 4.21
N THR A 352 -19.16 6.19 5.38
CA THR A 352 -20.19 7.24 5.56
C THR A 352 -19.96 8.44 4.63
N ALA A 353 -18.71 8.86 4.46
CA ALA A 353 -18.35 9.98 3.59
C ALA A 353 -18.40 9.60 2.10
N ILE A 354 -17.94 8.40 1.75
CA ILE A 354 -17.94 7.88 0.39
C ILE A 354 -19.36 7.67 -0.11
N THR A 355 -20.21 6.97 0.65
CA THR A 355 -21.62 6.76 0.28
C THR A 355 -22.38 8.08 0.11
N ALA A 356 -22.11 9.07 0.97
CA ALA A 356 -22.71 10.40 0.80
C ALA A 356 -22.25 11.10 -0.49
N SER A 357 -20.97 10.96 -0.86
CA SER A 357 -20.44 11.49 -2.11
C SER A 357 -20.99 10.77 -3.34
N GLU A 358 -21.17 9.45 -3.27
CA GLU A 358 -21.74 8.63 -4.35
C GLU A 358 -23.24 8.90 -4.56
N ALA A 359 -23.99 9.09 -3.48
CA ALA A 359 -25.42 9.43 -3.54
C ALA A 359 -25.68 10.79 -4.21
N THR A 360 -24.72 11.71 -4.17
CA THR A 360 -24.79 12.97 -4.94
C THR A 360 -24.46 12.81 -6.42
N GLY A 361 -24.06 11.61 -6.84
CA GLY A 361 -24.01 11.10 -8.21
C GLY A 361 -24.04 12.13 -9.33
N LEU A 362 -22.97 12.91 -9.46
CA LEU A 362 -22.55 13.75 -10.60
C LEU A 362 -21.56 14.77 -10.03
N GLY A 363 -20.27 14.65 -10.35
CA GLY A 363 -19.24 15.60 -9.94
C GLY A 363 -19.65 17.04 -10.27
N GLY A 364 -20.20 17.76 -9.29
CA GLY A 364 -20.56 19.17 -9.39
C GLY A 364 -21.77 19.54 -10.26
N LEU A 365 -22.51 18.60 -10.89
CA LEU A 365 -23.53 18.96 -11.90
C LEU A 365 -24.98 18.51 -11.65
N GLY A 366 -25.36 17.99 -10.48
CA GLY A 366 -26.77 17.59 -10.32
C GLY A 366 -27.21 17.11 -8.95
N GLY A 367 -27.30 18.02 -7.97
CA GLY A 367 -28.02 17.78 -6.73
C GLY A 367 -28.00 19.05 -5.87
N ALA A 368 -29.16 19.51 -5.40
CA ALA A 368 -29.30 20.75 -4.62
C ALA A 368 -28.62 20.74 -3.24
N ILE A 369 -27.79 19.73 -2.93
CA ILE A 369 -27.15 19.52 -1.63
C ILE A 369 -25.67 19.19 -1.85
N ASN A 370 -24.81 20.21 -1.74
CA ASN A 370 -23.36 20.04 -1.74
C ASN A 370 -22.91 19.45 -0.40
N TYR A 371 -22.73 18.13 -0.32
CA TYR A 371 -22.08 17.52 0.85
C TYR A 371 -20.57 17.78 0.78
N ARG A 372 -20.09 18.78 1.54
CA ARG A 372 -18.66 18.96 1.77
C ARG A 372 -18.15 17.86 2.72
N LEU A 373 -17.02 17.26 2.38
CA LEU A 373 -16.28 16.38 3.30
C LEU A 373 -15.96 17.16 4.59
N GLY A 374 -16.32 16.57 5.72
CA GLY A 374 -15.96 17.10 7.03
C GLY A 374 -14.49 16.79 7.36
N ALA A 375 -13.94 17.48 8.35
CA ALA A 375 -12.58 17.26 8.80
C ALA A 375 -12.34 15.80 9.24
N GLY A 376 -13.37 15.12 9.77
CA GLY A 376 -13.29 13.72 10.18
C GLY A 376 -12.91 12.78 9.05
N ALA A 377 -13.48 12.97 7.85
CA ALA A 377 -13.19 12.15 6.69
C ALA A 377 -11.73 12.35 6.22
N VAL A 378 -11.28 13.61 6.21
CA VAL A 378 -9.90 13.98 5.83
C VAL A 378 -8.88 13.39 6.80
N PHE A 379 -9.07 13.56 8.10
CA PHE A 379 -8.13 13.03 9.10
C PHE A 379 -8.15 11.50 9.18
N THR A 380 -9.30 10.87 8.91
CA THR A 380 -9.38 9.41 8.77
C THR A 380 -8.58 8.93 7.57
N ALA A 381 -8.68 9.60 6.41
CA ALA A 381 -7.87 9.26 5.24
C ALA A 381 -6.35 9.45 5.50
N ILE A 382 -5.97 10.53 6.20
CA ILE A 382 -4.57 10.75 6.64
C ILE A 382 -4.13 9.62 7.58
N ALA A 383 -4.98 9.19 8.50
CA ALA A 383 -4.68 8.09 9.43
C ALA A 383 -4.44 6.76 8.70
N LEU A 384 -5.21 6.46 7.65
CA LEU A 384 -5.00 5.27 6.80
C LEU A 384 -3.62 5.29 6.13
N GLY A 385 -3.23 6.43 5.56
CA GLY A 385 -1.91 6.61 4.95
C GLY A 385 -0.76 6.47 5.96
N LEU A 386 -0.91 7.11 7.13
CA LEU A 386 0.06 7.02 8.23
C LEU A 386 0.14 5.60 8.82
N ALA A 387 -0.97 4.86 8.88
CA ALA A 387 -0.97 3.47 9.33
C ALA A 387 -0.11 2.58 8.42
N GLY A 388 -0.18 2.78 7.11
CA GLY A 388 0.72 2.10 6.15
C GLY A 388 2.19 2.46 6.35
N LEU A 389 2.51 3.73 6.64
CA LEU A 389 3.87 4.16 6.97
C LEU A 389 4.35 3.57 8.30
N THR A 390 3.47 3.49 9.31
CA THR A 390 3.74 2.84 10.60
C THR A 390 4.04 1.36 10.42
N ALA A 391 3.25 0.65 9.60
CA ALA A 391 3.47 -0.75 9.28
C ALA A 391 4.89 -0.98 8.73
N LEU A 392 5.26 -0.17 7.75
CA LEU A 392 6.52 -0.28 7.06
C LEU A 392 7.70 0.09 7.96
N ALA A 393 7.58 1.16 8.75
CA ALA A 393 8.59 1.53 9.74
C ALA A 393 8.79 0.42 10.79
N ALA A 394 7.72 -0.24 11.23
CA ALA A 394 7.80 -1.36 12.17
C ALA A 394 8.46 -2.62 11.55
N VAL A 395 8.25 -2.88 10.25
CA VAL A 395 8.93 -3.94 9.51
C VAL A 395 10.42 -3.61 9.36
N ILE A 396 10.74 -2.41 8.87
CA ILE A 396 12.10 -1.92 8.67
C ILE A 396 12.90 -1.99 9.97
N THR A 397 12.34 -1.46 11.06
CA THR A 397 12.98 -1.50 12.38
C THR A 397 13.22 -2.94 12.83
N GLY A 398 12.31 -3.86 12.49
CA GLY A 398 12.47 -5.28 12.80
C GLY A 398 13.60 -5.95 12.03
N VAL A 399 13.83 -5.53 10.78
CA VAL A 399 14.99 -6.01 10.01
C VAL A 399 16.29 -5.49 10.61
N VAL A 400 16.37 -4.21 10.97
CA VAL A 400 17.56 -3.66 11.65
C VAL A 400 17.84 -4.37 12.98
N GLU A 401 16.79 -4.69 13.77
CA GLU A 401 16.93 -5.47 15.00
C GLU A 401 17.40 -6.92 14.74
N ARG A 402 16.96 -7.52 13.64
CA ARG A 402 17.36 -8.88 13.24
C ARG A 402 18.82 -8.91 12.83
N ASP A 403 19.28 -7.93 12.08
CA ASP A 403 20.67 -7.85 11.62
C ASP A 403 21.64 -7.75 12.82
N ASP A 404 21.28 -6.98 13.85
CA ASP A 404 22.08 -6.84 15.08
C ASP A 404 22.11 -8.11 15.95
N THR A 405 21.12 -9.01 15.83
CA THR A 405 20.94 -10.18 16.73
C THR A 405 21.09 -11.53 16.04
N GLY A 406 21.38 -11.57 14.75
CA GLY A 406 21.50 -12.80 13.95
C GLY A 406 20.18 -13.53 13.69
N THR A 407 20.25 -14.70 13.04
CA THR A 407 19.05 -15.47 12.62
C THR A 407 18.90 -16.83 13.31
N GLU A 408 19.94 -17.29 14.01
CA GLU A 408 19.93 -18.58 14.68
C GLU A 408 19.09 -18.55 15.96
N GLY A 409 18.50 -19.70 16.32
CA GLY A 409 17.75 -19.86 17.56
C GLY A 409 16.65 -20.94 17.50
N PRO A 410 16.12 -21.33 18.67
CA PRO A 410 15.04 -22.31 18.78
C PRO A 410 13.76 -21.80 18.12
N ARG A 411 13.00 -22.72 17.52
CA ARG A 411 11.71 -22.42 16.88
C ARG A 411 10.54 -22.70 17.83
N PRO A 412 9.51 -21.85 17.86
CA PRO A 412 8.35 -22.03 18.72
C PRO A 412 7.44 -23.16 18.22
N ARG A 413 6.87 -23.93 19.13
CA ARG A 413 5.90 -25.02 18.81
C ARG A 413 4.47 -24.48 18.71
N VAL A 414 4.24 -23.57 17.78
CA VAL A 414 2.97 -22.83 17.63
C VAL A 414 2.12 -23.26 16.43
N LEU A 415 2.59 -24.24 15.64
CA LEU A 415 1.94 -24.63 14.39
C LEU A 415 0.45 -24.97 14.56
N LEU A 416 0.12 -25.80 15.55
CA LEU A 416 -1.25 -26.23 15.80
C LEU A 416 -2.17 -25.08 16.27
N PRO A 417 -1.85 -24.33 17.35
CA PRO A 417 -2.71 -23.23 17.78
C PRO A 417 -2.77 -22.09 16.75
N ALA A 418 -1.70 -21.81 16.01
CA ALA A 418 -1.71 -20.82 14.93
C ALA A 418 -2.57 -21.26 13.74
N GLY A 419 -2.56 -22.56 13.39
CA GLY A 419 -3.41 -23.12 12.35
C GLY A 419 -4.90 -23.03 12.70
N ILE A 420 -5.27 -23.35 13.94
CA ILE A 420 -6.65 -23.20 14.45
C ILE A 420 -7.06 -21.72 14.41
N ALA A 421 -6.21 -20.82 14.91
CA ALA A 421 -6.48 -19.38 14.88
C ALA A 421 -6.65 -18.86 13.44
N ALA A 422 -5.89 -19.38 12.47
CA ALA A 422 -6.01 -18.98 11.06
C ALA A 422 -7.37 -19.36 10.46
N VAL A 423 -7.83 -20.60 10.70
CA VAL A 423 -9.14 -21.06 10.21
C VAL A 423 -10.27 -20.25 10.84
N LEU A 424 -10.21 -20.03 12.16
CA LEU A 424 -11.21 -19.24 12.88
C LEU A 424 -11.19 -17.78 12.45
N ALA A 425 -10.01 -17.18 12.21
CA ALA A 425 -9.90 -15.81 11.70
C ALA A 425 -10.54 -15.67 10.31
N ILE A 426 -10.30 -16.60 9.38
CA ILE A 426 -10.94 -16.60 8.05
C ILE A 426 -12.46 -16.61 8.20
N ALA A 427 -13.00 -17.50 9.06
CA ALA A 427 -14.44 -17.58 9.30
C ALA A 427 -15.00 -16.32 9.98
N THR A 428 -14.22 -15.71 10.89
CA THR A 428 -14.57 -14.48 11.60
C THR A 428 -14.69 -13.30 10.64
N PHE A 429 -13.67 -13.01 9.83
CA PHE A 429 -13.70 -11.90 8.86
C PHE A 429 -14.61 -12.20 7.65
N GLY A 430 -14.86 -13.48 7.38
CA GLY A 430 -15.79 -13.93 6.35
C GLY A 430 -17.25 -13.65 6.65
N THR A 431 -17.62 -13.62 7.94
CA THR A 431 -19.01 -13.52 8.39
C THR A 431 -19.25 -12.25 9.22
N PRO A 432 -20.46 -11.67 9.21
CA PRO A 432 -20.75 -10.46 9.99
C PRO A 432 -20.61 -10.68 11.50
N VAL A 433 -19.99 -9.70 12.19
CA VAL A 433 -19.82 -9.71 13.65
C VAL A 433 -21.12 -9.34 14.38
N PHE A 434 -21.94 -8.46 13.82
CA PHE A 434 -23.31 -8.23 14.26
C PHE A 434 -24.28 -8.30 13.09
N THR A 435 -25.56 -8.37 13.40
CA THR A 435 -26.66 -8.26 12.43
C THR A 435 -27.68 -7.29 12.97
N ALA A 436 -28.30 -6.48 12.12
CA ALA A 436 -29.37 -5.57 12.51
C ALA A 436 -30.47 -5.55 11.44
N PRO A 437 -31.75 -5.38 11.83
CA PRO A 437 -32.84 -5.13 10.89
C PRO A 437 -32.51 -3.90 10.01
N ASP A 438 -32.72 -4.02 8.71
CA ASP A 438 -32.54 -2.95 7.71
C ASP A 438 -31.10 -2.42 7.55
N TYR A 439 -30.09 -3.13 8.07
CA TYR A 439 -28.68 -2.82 7.85
C TYR A 439 -27.90 -4.07 7.41
N ALA A 440 -27.36 -4.01 6.20
CA ALA A 440 -26.47 -5.03 5.67
C ALA A 440 -25.08 -4.87 6.28
N THR A 441 -24.78 -5.67 7.30
CA THR A 441 -23.47 -5.63 7.96
C THR A 441 -22.38 -6.19 7.04
N PRO A 442 -21.26 -5.46 6.83
CA PRO A 442 -20.18 -5.90 5.97
C PRO A 442 -19.54 -7.21 6.44
N GLY A 443 -19.24 -8.08 5.48
CA GLY A 443 -18.46 -9.31 5.65
C GLY A 443 -17.80 -9.67 4.33
N LEU A 444 -16.71 -10.44 4.35
CA LEU A 444 -16.02 -10.76 3.09
C LEU A 444 -16.85 -11.66 2.15
N TRP A 445 -17.84 -12.39 2.67
CA TRP A 445 -18.71 -13.28 1.89
C TRP A 445 -20.17 -12.81 1.79
N SER A 446 -20.54 -11.72 2.48
CA SER A 446 -21.87 -11.12 2.38
C SER A 446 -21.82 -9.96 1.38
N ASP A 447 -21.83 -8.72 1.87
CA ASP A 447 -21.81 -7.51 1.06
C ASP A 447 -20.40 -6.92 1.07
N PHE A 448 -19.72 -7.05 -0.07
CA PHE A 448 -18.38 -6.53 -0.26
C PHE A 448 -18.43 -5.06 -0.66
N ASP A 449 -18.14 -4.17 0.30
CA ASP A 449 -18.13 -2.72 0.12
C ASP A 449 -16.83 -2.11 0.70
N THR A 450 -16.73 -0.78 0.78
CA THR A 450 -15.61 -0.02 1.35
C THR A 450 -15.08 -0.60 2.67
N PRO A 451 -15.91 -0.93 3.68
CA PRO A 451 -15.42 -1.52 4.93
C PRO A 451 -14.80 -2.92 4.74
N SER A 452 -15.22 -3.66 3.72
CA SER A 452 -14.72 -5.01 3.42
C SER A 452 -13.25 -5.01 2.98
N TRP A 453 -12.75 -3.90 2.43
CA TRP A 453 -11.31 -3.71 2.21
C TRP A 453 -10.51 -3.62 3.51
N GLY A 454 -11.06 -3.00 4.54
CA GLY A 454 -10.49 -2.98 5.89
C GLY A 454 -10.46 -4.37 6.52
N LEU A 455 -11.55 -5.13 6.38
CA LEU A 455 -11.63 -6.53 6.82
C LEU A 455 -10.59 -7.40 6.12
N LEU A 456 -10.44 -7.26 4.80
CA LEU A 456 -9.47 -8.00 4.01
C LEU A 456 -8.04 -7.66 4.44
N ALA A 457 -7.72 -6.38 4.60
CA ALA A 457 -6.41 -5.94 5.05
C ALA A 457 -6.05 -6.51 6.44
N ALA A 458 -6.99 -6.43 7.39
CA ALA A 458 -6.81 -7.00 8.72
C ALA A 458 -6.62 -8.53 8.68
N LEU A 459 -7.44 -9.26 7.92
CA LEU A 459 -7.32 -10.71 7.75
C LEU A 459 -5.95 -11.08 7.17
N LEU A 460 -5.49 -10.40 6.13
CA LEU A 460 -4.17 -10.66 5.52
C LEU A 460 -3.02 -10.42 6.50
N VAL A 461 -3.10 -9.38 7.33
CA VAL A 461 -2.10 -9.11 8.38
C VAL A 461 -2.12 -10.18 9.46
N VAL A 462 -3.30 -10.63 9.89
CA VAL A 462 -3.48 -11.73 10.84
C VAL A 462 -2.88 -13.03 10.29
N LEU A 463 -3.25 -13.43 9.07
CA LEU A 463 -2.76 -14.66 8.44
C LEU A 463 -1.25 -14.59 8.17
N GLY A 464 -0.75 -13.44 7.70
CA GLY A 464 0.67 -13.20 7.49
C GLY A 464 1.46 -13.36 8.80
N THR A 465 0.96 -12.78 9.89
CA THR A 465 1.59 -12.88 11.22
C THR A 465 1.55 -14.31 11.76
N LEU A 466 0.42 -15.00 11.65
CA LEU A 466 0.29 -16.40 12.04
C LEU A 466 1.27 -17.30 11.27
N GLY A 467 1.37 -17.13 9.95
CA GLY A 467 2.30 -17.88 9.11
C GLY A 467 3.77 -17.60 9.44
N LEU A 468 4.13 -16.31 9.61
CA LEU A 468 5.49 -15.91 9.98
C LEU A 468 5.87 -16.37 11.39
N SER A 469 4.91 -16.48 12.32
CA SER A 469 5.17 -16.87 13.72
C SER A 469 5.78 -18.27 13.84
N VAL A 470 5.43 -19.20 12.94
CA VAL A 470 5.94 -20.58 12.91
C VAL A 470 7.46 -20.64 12.65
N ARG A 471 7.98 -19.66 11.89
CA ARG A 471 9.40 -19.56 11.55
C ARG A 471 10.15 -18.48 12.33
N SER A 472 9.45 -17.74 13.18
CA SER A 472 10.02 -16.64 13.96
C SER A 472 10.66 -17.13 15.26
N ARG A 473 11.50 -16.31 15.88
CA ARG A 473 12.01 -16.56 17.24
C ARG A 473 10.87 -16.52 18.26
N PRO A 474 10.96 -17.25 19.39
CA PRO A 474 9.84 -17.43 20.31
C PRO A 474 9.30 -16.11 20.88
N GLY A 475 10.20 -15.18 21.25
CA GLY A 475 9.79 -13.84 21.74
C GLY A 475 9.15 -12.96 20.67
N ALA A 476 9.66 -12.98 19.44
CA ALA A 476 9.09 -12.23 18.32
C ALA A 476 7.73 -12.81 17.88
N ALA A 477 7.61 -14.14 17.86
CA ALA A 477 6.35 -14.84 17.62
C ALA A 477 5.32 -14.49 18.69
N ALA A 478 5.69 -14.52 19.97
CA ALA A 478 4.79 -14.15 21.07
C ALA A 478 4.25 -12.72 20.93
N ALA A 479 5.12 -11.75 20.59
CA ALA A 479 4.72 -10.36 20.40
C ALA A 479 3.76 -10.17 19.21
N GLY A 480 4.06 -10.77 18.06
CA GLY A 480 3.18 -10.71 16.88
C GLY A 480 1.83 -11.41 17.12
N LEU A 481 1.83 -12.56 17.79
CA LEU A 481 0.61 -13.28 18.14
C LEU A 481 -0.22 -12.54 19.20
N ALA A 482 0.41 -11.84 20.13
CA ALA A 482 -0.30 -10.95 21.06
C ALA A 482 -0.96 -9.79 20.32
N GLY A 483 -0.25 -9.14 19.39
CA GLY A 483 -0.85 -8.11 18.51
C GLY A 483 -2.01 -8.66 17.67
N THR A 484 -1.89 -9.90 17.19
CA THR A 484 -2.95 -10.61 16.45
C THR A 484 -4.19 -10.83 17.30
N ALA A 485 -4.03 -11.29 18.54
CA ALA A 485 -5.14 -11.48 19.47
C ALA A 485 -5.86 -10.16 19.77
N VAL A 486 -5.10 -9.06 19.96
CA VAL A 486 -5.67 -7.73 20.20
C VAL A 486 -6.42 -7.20 18.97
N LEU A 487 -5.90 -7.39 17.76
CA LEU A 487 -6.58 -7.00 16.52
C LEU A 487 -7.87 -7.79 16.30
N LEU A 488 -7.87 -9.10 16.55
CA LEU A 488 -9.09 -9.92 16.53
C LEU A 488 -10.09 -9.45 17.59
N ALA A 489 -9.63 -9.12 18.79
CA ALA A 489 -10.48 -8.59 19.85
C ALA A 489 -11.09 -7.23 19.49
N LEU A 490 -10.34 -6.35 18.80
CA LEU A 490 -10.85 -5.09 18.26
C LEU A 490 -11.98 -5.31 17.25
N HIS A 491 -11.86 -6.32 16.38
CA HIS A 491 -12.92 -6.65 15.43
C HIS A 491 -14.16 -7.22 16.14
N VAL A 492 -13.99 -8.11 17.12
CA VAL A 492 -15.11 -8.64 17.93
C VAL A 492 -15.78 -7.54 18.77
N ALA A 493 -14.99 -6.55 19.23
CA ALA A 493 -15.49 -5.39 19.97
C ALA A 493 -16.34 -4.44 19.11
N GLU A 494 -16.48 -4.68 17.82
CA GLU A 494 -17.41 -3.96 16.96
C GLU A 494 -18.85 -4.03 17.49
N VAL A 495 -19.27 -5.17 18.07
CA VAL A 495 -20.61 -5.29 18.69
C VAL A 495 -20.82 -4.20 19.75
N PRO A 496 -20.10 -4.18 20.90
CA PRO A 496 -20.35 -3.16 21.92
C PRO A 496 -20.03 -1.73 21.49
N LEU A 497 -19.16 -1.52 20.49
CA LEU A 497 -18.73 -0.18 20.06
C LEU A 497 -19.63 0.46 19.01
N VAL A 498 -20.28 -0.35 18.17
CA VAL A 498 -21.02 0.12 16.97
C VAL A 498 -22.50 -0.26 17.04
N SER A 499 -22.86 -1.39 17.66
CA SER A 499 -24.22 -1.93 17.57
C SER A 499 -25.29 -1.02 18.20
N SER A 500 -24.94 -0.14 19.13
CA SER A 500 -25.89 0.80 19.76
C SER A 500 -26.42 1.86 18.79
N ALA A 501 -25.74 2.08 17.67
CA ALA A 501 -26.21 2.95 16.60
C ALA A 501 -27.33 2.31 15.75
N PHE A 502 -27.52 0.99 15.85
CA PHE A 502 -28.48 0.23 15.06
C PHE A 502 -29.54 -0.42 15.96
N GLY A 503 -30.80 -0.02 15.77
CA GLY A 503 -31.91 -0.58 16.53
C GLY A 503 -32.05 -2.09 16.27
N GLY A 504 -32.14 -2.90 17.34
CA GLY A 504 -32.33 -4.35 17.22
C GLY A 504 -31.07 -5.15 16.87
N ALA A 505 -29.88 -4.56 16.95
CA ALA A 505 -28.63 -5.25 16.65
C ALA A 505 -28.37 -6.44 17.60
N GLN A 506 -28.01 -7.59 17.04
CA GLN A 506 -27.66 -8.81 17.78
C GLN A 506 -26.30 -9.38 17.34
N PRO A 507 -25.59 -10.12 18.22
CA PRO A 507 -24.34 -10.78 17.86
C PRO A 507 -24.53 -11.77 16.70
N GLY A 508 -23.74 -11.60 15.64
CA GLY A 508 -23.72 -12.51 14.49
C GLY A 508 -22.84 -13.74 14.73
N ALA A 509 -22.77 -14.63 13.73
CA ALA A 509 -21.90 -15.80 13.79
C ALA A 509 -20.41 -15.42 13.91
N GLY A 510 -20.01 -14.32 13.26
CA GLY A 510 -18.63 -13.81 13.29
C GLY A 510 -18.16 -13.43 14.70
N PHE A 511 -19.06 -12.94 15.57
CA PHE A 511 -18.71 -12.61 16.96
C PHE A 511 -18.20 -13.82 17.74
N TRP A 512 -18.93 -14.94 17.68
CA TRP A 512 -18.58 -16.16 18.42
C TRP A 512 -17.33 -16.83 17.86
N LEU A 513 -17.21 -16.89 16.53
CA LEU A 513 -16.02 -17.39 15.85
C LEU A 513 -14.80 -16.52 16.17
N GLY A 514 -14.98 -15.20 16.23
CA GLY A 514 -13.93 -14.25 16.58
C GLY A 514 -13.46 -14.41 18.01
N LEU A 515 -14.37 -14.63 18.97
CA LEU A 515 -14.00 -14.89 20.36
C LEU A 515 -13.15 -16.17 20.47
N ALA A 516 -13.53 -17.23 19.75
CA ALA A 516 -12.74 -18.45 19.66
C ALA A 516 -11.37 -18.20 19.00
N ALA A 517 -11.31 -17.36 17.95
CA ALA A 517 -10.07 -16.97 17.28
C ALA A 517 -9.13 -16.20 18.23
N VAL A 518 -9.67 -15.29 19.05
CA VAL A 518 -8.93 -14.56 20.09
C VAL A 518 -8.31 -15.53 21.08
N VAL A 519 -9.11 -16.47 21.62
CA VAL A 519 -8.61 -17.49 22.56
C VAL A 519 -7.49 -18.33 21.92
N ALA A 520 -7.67 -18.78 20.68
CA ALA A 520 -6.66 -19.55 19.96
C ALA A 520 -5.36 -18.75 19.74
N ALA A 521 -5.47 -17.46 19.38
CA ALA A 521 -4.32 -16.56 19.22
C ALA A 521 -3.59 -16.29 20.55
N VAL A 522 -4.32 -16.13 21.66
CA VAL A 522 -3.73 -16.00 23.01
C VAL A 522 -2.97 -17.26 23.40
N VAL A 523 -3.55 -18.45 23.17
CA VAL A 523 -2.87 -19.73 23.42
C VAL A 523 -1.60 -19.85 22.57
N ALA A 524 -1.65 -19.44 21.29
CA ALA A 524 -0.47 -19.39 20.43
C ALA A 524 0.60 -18.43 20.98
N ALA A 525 0.21 -17.24 21.47
CA ALA A 525 1.13 -16.26 22.04
C ALA A 525 1.80 -16.78 23.33
N VAL A 526 1.03 -17.40 24.23
CA VAL A 526 1.54 -17.97 25.49
C VAL A 526 2.48 -19.14 25.22
N THR A 527 2.14 -20.03 24.27
CA THR A 527 3.02 -21.15 23.89
C THR A 527 4.32 -20.68 23.25
N ALA A 528 4.29 -19.62 22.43
CA ALA A 528 5.48 -18.97 21.91
C ALA A 528 6.35 -18.38 23.05
N ALA A 529 5.73 -17.66 23.99
CA ALA A 529 6.42 -17.04 25.12
C ALA A 529 7.05 -18.07 26.07
N ALA A 530 6.36 -19.18 26.33
CA ALA A 530 6.90 -20.28 27.13
C ALA A 530 8.12 -20.93 26.47
N GLY A 531 8.14 -21.00 25.13
CA GLY A 531 9.29 -21.45 24.36
C GLY A 531 10.49 -20.48 24.36
N ALA A 532 10.30 -19.23 24.80
CA ALA A 532 11.37 -18.23 24.92
C ALA A 532 12.15 -18.34 26.24
N LYS A 533 11.56 -18.99 27.26
CA LYS A 533 12.15 -19.17 28.60
C LYS A 533 13.00 -20.44 28.72
N LYS A 534 12.92 -21.32 27.72
CA LYS A 534 13.72 -22.54 27.58
C LYS A 534 14.85 -22.28 26.59
#